data_AF-A0A8H6FPT0-F1
#
_entry.id   AF-A0A8H6FPT0-F1
#
_cell.length_a   1.000
_cell.length_b   1.000
_cell.length_c   1.000
_cell.angle_alpha   90.00
_cell.angle_beta   90.00
_cell.angle_gamma   90.00
#
_symmetry.space_group_name_H-M   'P 1'
#
loop_
_entity.id
_entity.type
_entity.pdbx_description
1 polymer ?
#
loop_
_entity_poly.entity_id
_entity_poly.type
_entity_poly.pdbx_seq_one_letter_code
_entity_poly.pdbx_strand_id
1 'polypeptide(L)'
;MPRAARRTSGPSATSNRTNPYPKTSPKNKTKNKSATDKENVDPNPSSSATTAASDKGDYRAIELEEIDGEIPCYDNATTVRRKLNKLIADKGTIPGSSKKWNQSAMAAEMQELEKGGHPVEYNRNASGPTARSLGGFLKKSGQMGGGDSPCYYWGNAMLEKLRIYNGEKKSKPRLEAEKHRDRRRHRPKAEKEDNNSENQCPSIDDNTEDTRETEWSPDKLISLACVVGDVCRLSDSTGASAPEEKALRDEVRSVETAYAKGDGIVESRHQRDR
;
A
#
# COMPACT_ATOMS: atom_id res chain seq x y z
N MET A 1 57.77 -26.92 5.71
CA MET A 1 57.96 -25.49 6.07
C MET A 1 56.85 -24.68 5.44
N PRO A 2 56.04 -23.95 6.23
CA PRO A 2 54.87 -23.21 5.74
C PRO A 2 55.29 -21.87 5.14
N ARG A 3 54.63 -21.42 4.06
CA ARG A 3 54.75 -20.04 3.56
C ARG A 3 53.36 -19.41 3.52
N ALA A 4 53.02 -18.71 4.60
CA ALA A 4 51.79 -17.96 4.73
C ALA A 4 51.86 -16.71 3.84
N ALA A 5 51.03 -16.65 2.80
CA ALA A 5 50.84 -15.45 2.00
C ALA A 5 49.87 -14.50 2.72
N ARG A 6 50.41 -13.44 3.31
CA ARG A 6 49.66 -12.29 3.83
C ARG A 6 48.92 -11.60 2.67
N ARG A 7 47.59 -11.72 2.62
CA ARG A 7 46.75 -10.86 1.77
C ARG A 7 46.56 -9.52 2.48
N THR A 8 47.29 -8.52 2.00
CA THR A 8 47.13 -7.12 2.38
C THR A 8 45.79 -6.60 1.85
N SER A 9 44.82 -6.43 2.74
CA SER A 9 43.59 -5.69 2.47
C SER A 9 43.93 -4.20 2.36
N GLY A 10 43.99 -3.68 1.13
CA GLY A 10 44.13 -2.25 0.87
C GLY A 10 42.89 -1.47 1.31
N PRO A 11 43.02 -0.18 1.67
CA PRO A 11 41.91 0.68 2.03
C PRO A 11 41.01 0.91 0.81
N SER A 12 39.73 0.53 0.95
CA SER A 12 38.68 0.83 -0.03
C SER A 12 38.50 2.36 -0.11
N ALA A 13 38.83 2.92 -1.27
CA ALA A 13 38.59 4.32 -1.58
C ALA A 13 37.09 4.62 -1.51
N THR A 14 36.69 5.37 -0.50
CA THR A 14 35.34 5.94 -0.38
C THR A 14 35.18 7.02 -1.45
N SER A 15 34.44 6.67 -2.51
CA SER A 15 33.93 7.63 -3.49
C SER A 15 32.96 8.58 -2.79
N ASN A 16 33.42 9.81 -2.49
CA ASN A 16 32.58 10.94 -2.14
C ASN A 16 31.80 11.38 -3.40
N ARG A 17 30.73 10.65 -3.73
CA ARG A 17 29.72 11.12 -4.67
C ARG A 17 28.93 12.24 -4.00
N THR A 18 29.28 13.48 -4.33
CA THR A 18 28.46 14.67 -4.12
C THR A 18 27.12 14.47 -4.83
N ASN A 19 26.08 14.15 -4.07
CA ASN A 19 24.70 14.15 -4.56
C ASN A 19 24.31 15.61 -4.89
N PRO A 20 23.87 15.93 -6.12
CA PRO A 20 23.48 17.29 -6.52
C PRO A 20 22.08 17.71 -6.03
N TYR A 21 21.41 16.92 -5.18
CA TYR A 21 20.08 17.24 -4.68
C TYR A 21 20.13 17.77 -3.24
N PRO A 22 19.53 18.94 -2.96
CA PRO A 22 19.46 19.49 -1.61
C PRO A 22 18.61 18.57 -0.71
N LYS A 23 19.19 18.16 0.41
CA LYS A 23 18.47 17.43 1.47
C LYS A 23 17.46 18.37 2.11
N THR A 24 16.19 18.24 1.77
CA THR A 24 15.11 18.87 2.52
C THR A 24 14.92 18.13 3.84
N SER A 25 15.22 18.81 4.94
CA SER A 25 15.03 18.33 6.31
C SER A 25 13.55 17.96 6.58
N PRO A 26 13.26 16.82 7.24
CA PRO A 26 11.89 16.47 7.60
C PRO A 26 11.35 17.39 8.69
N LYS A 27 10.32 18.19 8.35
CA LYS A 27 9.53 19.00 9.27
C LYS A 27 8.61 18.06 10.09
N ASN A 28 8.92 17.88 11.37
CA ASN A 28 8.00 17.29 12.34
C ASN A 28 6.72 18.14 12.42
N LYS A 29 5.58 17.59 11.99
CA LYS A 29 4.25 18.12 12.34
C LYS A 29 3.50 17.09 13.15
N THR A 30 3.60 17.24 14.47
CA THR A 30 2.63 16.77 15.44
C THR A 30 1.35 17.61 15.32
N LYS A 31 0.21 16.98 15.04
CA LYS A 31 -1.07 17.32 15.70
C LYS A 31 -2.17 16.31 15.40
N ASN A 32 -2.71 15.79 16.49
CA ASN A 32 -3.91 14.96 16.60
C ASN A 32 -5.13 15.63 15.96
N LYS A 33 -5.98 14.83 15.32
CA LYS A 33 -7.43 15.03 15.34
C LYS A 33 -8.14 13.69 15.14
N SER A 34 -8.41 13.02 16.26
CA SER A 34 -9.45 12.00 16.38
C SER A 34 -10.80 12.71 16.37
N ALA A 35 -11.57 12.53 15.30
CA ALA A 35 -12.99 12.84 15.27
C ALA A 35 -13.74 11.52 15.23
N THR A 36 -14.45 11.27 16.33
CA THR A 36 -15.38 10.19 16.56
C THR A 36 -16.71 10.62 15.96
N ASP A 37 -17.19 9.96 14.90
CA ASP A 37 -18.59 10.06 14.48
C ASP A 37 -19.31 8.75 14.79
N LYS A 38 -20.42 8.92 15.51
CA LYS A 38 -21.44 7.93 15.87
C LYS A 38 -22.51 7.84 14.77
N GLU A 39 -23.39 6.85 14.94
CA GLU A 39 -24.61 6.51 14.16
C GLU A 39 -24.37 5.70 12.87
N ASN A 40 -25.15 4.67 12.52
CA ASN A 40 -26.36 4.10 13.11
C ASN A 40 -26.46 2.59 12.78
N VAL A 41 -27.33 1.93 13.51
CA VAL A 41 -27.57 0.48 13.63
C VAL A 41 -28.35 -0.09 12.44
N ASP A 42 -28.00 -1.31 12.02
CA ASP A 42 -28.93 -2.34 11.54
C ASP A 42 -28.45 -3.72 12.05
N PRO A 43 -29.30 -4.55 12.70
CA PRO A 43 -28.94 -5.89 13.13
C PRO A 43 -29.58 -6.95 12.21
N ASN A 44 -28.78 -7.80 11.55
CA ASN A 44 -29.27 -9.10 11.06
C ASN A 44 -28.12 -10.07 10.73
N PRO A 45 -28.32 -11.41 10.68
CA PRO A 45 -27.83 -12.30 11.72
C PRO A 45 -26.81 -13.34 11.20
N SER A 46 -26.14 -13.99 12.15
CA SER A 46 -25.58 -15.34 11.98
C SER A 46 -24.46 -15.53 10.95
N SER A 47 -23.25 -15.10 11.33
CA SER A 47 -22.05 -15.89 11.06
C SER A 47 -21.21 -15.89 12.34
N SER A 48 -21.35 -16.96 13.13
CA SER A 48 -20.52 -17.39 14.26
C SER A 48 -19.32 -16.49 14.59
N ALA A 49 -19.59 -15.33 15.20
CA ALA A 49 -18.58 -14.57 15.88
C ALA A 49 -18.37 -15.27 17.21
N THR A 50 -17.33 -16.11 17.27
CA THR A 50 -16.89 -16.80 18.46
C THR A 50 -16.83 -15.81 19.63
N THR A 51 -17.80 -15.93 20.51
CA THR A 51 -17.87 -15.34 21.85
C THR A 51 -16.64 -15.77 22.65
N ALA A 52 -15.56 -14.99 22.62
CA ALA A 52 -14.40 -15.20 23.49
C ALA A 52 -13.52 -13.93 23.63
N ALA A 53 -14.12 -12.78 23.96
CA ALA A 53 -13.35 -11.56 24.24
C ALA A 53 -13.09 -11.33 25.74
N SER A 54 -13.42 -12.28 26.62
CA SER A 54 -13.39 -12.06 28.09
C SER A 54 -12.19 -12.64 28.82
N ASP A 55 -11.40 -13.52 28.21
CA ASP A 55 -10.13 -14.01 28.77
C ASP A 55 -9.03 -13.77 27.74
N LYS A 56 -8.65 -12.49 27.56
CA LYS A 56 -7.68 -12.09 26.52
C LYS A 56 -6.28 -12.54 26.93
N GLY A 57 -6.00 -13.83 26.74
CA GLY A 57 -4.66 -14.40 26.79
C GLY A 57 -3.74 -13.80 25.73
N ASP A 58 -2.61 -14.46 25.48
CA ASP A 58 -1.66 -14.01 24.47
C ASP A 58 -2.34 -13.90 23.09
N TYR A 59 -2.25 -12.72 22.45
CA TYR A 59 -2.88 -12.45 21.15
C TYR A 59 -2.39 -13.41 20.06
N ARG A 60 -1.20 -13.99 20.26
CA ARG A 60 -0.61 -14.98 19.36
C ARG A 60 -1.41 -16.28 19.28
N ALA A 61 -2.11 -16.64 20.36
CA ALA A 61 -2.94 -17.84 20.44
C ALA A 61 -4.28 -17.71 19.68
N ILE A 62 -4.60 -16.51 19.18
CA ILE A 62 -5.79 -16.31 18.35
C ILE A 62 -5.59 -17.07 17.04
N GLU A 63 -6.44 -18.06 16.79
CA GLU A 63 -6.50 -18.79 15.53
C GLU A 63 -7.10 -17.87 14.44
N LEU A 64 -6.45 -17.86 13.28
CA LEU A 64 -6.93 -17.10 12.13
C LEU A 64 -7.69 -18.05 11.20
N GLU A 65 -8.77 -17.54 10.60
CA GLU A 65 -9.49 -18.26 9.55
C GLU A 65 -8.58 -18.39 8.31
N GLU A 66 -7.98 -19.57 8.15
CA GLU A 66 -7.20 -19.92 6.98
C GLU A 66 -8.11 -20.36 5.84
N ILE A 67 -7.78 -19.90 4.63
CA ILE A 67 -8.47 -20.31 3.41
C ILE A 67 -7.43 -20.99 2.53
N ASP A 68 -7.62 -22.29 2.29
CA ASP A 68 -6.76 -23.10 1.43
C ASP A 68 -5.30 -23.17 1.93
N GLY A 69 -5.10 -23.12 3.26
CA GLY A 69 -3.77 -23.15 3.90
C GLY A 69 -3.03 -21.81 3.88
N GLU A 70 -3.66 -20.75 3.37
CA GLU A 70 -3.12 -19.40 3.37
C GLU A 70 -4.01 -18.45 4.18
N ILE A 71 -3.37 -17.55 4.94
CA ILE A 71 -4.08 -16.46 5.60
C ILE A 71 -4.48 -15.44 4.53
N PRO A 72 -5.79 -15.16 4.34
CA PRO A 72 -6.23 -14.19 3.36
C PRO A 72 -5.65 -12.79 3.61
N CYS A 73 -4.88 -12.29 2.64
CA CYS A 73 -4.33 -10.94 2.63
C CYS A 73 -5.28 -9.99 1.89
N TYR A 74 -5.93 -9.09 2.63
CA TYR A 74 -6.83 -8.08 2.05
C TYR A 74 -6.16 -6.71 1.89
N ASP A 75 -5.08 -6.45 2.63
CA ASP A 75 -4.36 -5.18 2.59
C ASP A 75 -3.19 -5.26 1.61
N ASN A 76 -3.04 -4.24 0.78
CA ASN A 76 -1.86 -4.10 -0.08
C ASN A 76 -0.58 -3.93 0.75
N ALA A 77 0.57 -4.31 0.19
CA ALA A 77 1.87 -4.23 0.88
C ALA A 77 2.19 -2.83 1.41
N THR A 78 1.82 -1.77 0.68
CA THR A 78 1.93 -0.37 1.16
C THR A 78 1.11 -0.11 2.41
N THR A 79 -0.11 -0.64 2.50
CA THR A 79 -1.00 -0.46 3.65
C THR A 79 -0.42 -1.18 4.86
N VAL A 80 0.06 -2.42 4.69
CA VAL A 80 0.75 -3.17 5.74
C VAL A 80 1.96 -2.39 6.25
N ARG A 81 2.83 -1.88 5.37
CA ARG A 81 3.98 -1.05 5.78
C ARG A 81 3.57 0.18 6.58
N ARG A 82 2.52 0.89 6.17
CA ARG A 82 2.01 2.06 6.89
C ARG A 82 1.52 1.70 8.29
N LYS A 83 0.76 0.60 8.42
CA LYS A 83 0.27 0.10 9.71
C LYS A 83 1.43 -0.31 10.63
N LEU A 84 2.42 -1.04 10.13
CA LEU A 84 3.59 -1.43 10.90
C LEU A 84 4.44 -0.22 11.33
N ASN A 85 4.68 0.74 10.43
CA ASN A 85 5.40 1.97 10.77
C ASN A 85 4.63 2.80 11.81
N LYS A 86 3.30 2.82 11.75
CA LYS A 86 2.46 3.48 12.77
C LYS A 86 2.65 2.84 14.15
N LEU A 87 2.60 1.50 14.25
CA LEU A 87 2.84 0.80 15.52
C LEU A 87 4.23 1.10 16.11
N ILE A 88 5.26 1.15 15.26
CA ILE A 88 6.63 1.50 15.68
C ILE A 88 6.71 2.97 16.13
N ALA A 89 6.04 3.88 15.42
CA ALA A 89 6.02 5.31 15.75
C ALA A 89 5.26 5.59 17.06
N ASP A 90 4.16 4.90 17.29
CA ASP A 90 3.32 5.03 18.47
C ASP A 90 4.04 4.51 19.74
N LYS A 91 5.06 3.65 19.59
CA LYS A 91 5.87 3.06 20.68
C LYS A 91 5.03 2.42 21.78
N GLY A 92 3.85 1.93 21.42
CA GLY A 92 2.96 1.22 22.34
C GLY A 92 3.57 -0.09 22.86
N THR A 93 2.98 -0.65 23.90
CA THR A 93 3.36 -1.96 24.43
C THR A 93 2.71 -3.07 23.60
N ILE A 94 3.45 -4.16 23.36
CA ILE A 94 2.93 -5.34 22.66
C ILE A 94 1.94 -6.07 23.60
N PRO A 95 0.72 -6.40 23.16
CA PRO A 95 -0.20 -7.19 23.98
C PRO A 95 0.44 -8.49 24.46
N GLY A 96 0.30 -8.83 25.74
CA GLY A 96 0.91 -10.03 26.33
C GLY A 96 2.42 -9.92 26.62
N SER A 97 3.08 -8.80 26.30
CA SER A 97 4.50 -8.58 26.58
C SER A 97 4.74 -7.27 27.32
N SER A 98 5.88 -7.17 28.03
CA SER A 98 6.37 -5.91 28.59
C SER A 98 7.18 -5.07 27.58
N LYS A 99 7.41 -5.58 26.37
CA LYS A 99 8.23 -4.95 25.33
C LYS A 99 7.43 -3.90 24.57
N LYS A 100 8.10 -2.81 24.20
CA LYS A 100 7.55 -1.78 23.31
C LYS A 100 7.74 -2.15 21.84
N TRP A 101 6.83 -1.69 20.99
CA TRP A 101 6.95 -1.84 19.55
C TRP A 101 8.23 -1.17 19.03
N ASN A 102 9.12 -2.00 18.49
CA ASN A 102 10.31 -1.60 17.73
C ASN A 102 10.54 -2.64 16.62
N GLN A 103 11.40 -2.34 15.65
CA GLN A 103 11.63 -3.23 14.49
C GLN A 103 12.09 -4.63 14.91
N SER A 104 12.99 -4.73 15.89
CA SER A 104 13.53 -6.02 16.35
C SER A 104 12.47 -6.84 17.11
N ALA A 105 11.71 -6.19 17.99
CA ALA A 105 10.63 -6.81 18.74
C ALA A 105 9.52 -7.29 17.79
N MET A 106 9.12 -6.44 16.84
CA MET A 106 8.12 -6.78 15.83
C MET A 106 8.55 -7.95 14.95
N ALA A 107 9.81 -8.00 14.51
CA ALA A 107 10.33 -9.14 13.77
C ALA A 107 10.34 -10.42 14.62
N ALA A 108 10.69 -10.34 15.91
CA ALA A 108 10.61 -11.47 16.82
C ALA A 108 9.15 -11.96 16.99
N GLU A 109 8.18 -11.05 17.13
CA GLU A 109 6.75 -11.42 17.15
C GLU A 109 6.34 -12.18 15.89
N MET A 110 6.74 -11.70 14.70
CA MET A 110 6.43 -12.36 13.44
C MET A 110 7.08 -13.75 13.33
N GLN A 111 8.29 -13.94 13.88
CA GLN A 111 8.95 -15.25 13.94
C GLN A 111 8.25 -16.21 14.92
N GLU A 112 7.71 -15.71 16.02
CA GLU A 112 6.93 -16.55 16.94
C GLU A 112 5.61 -17.01 16.31
N LEU A 113 4.97 -16.15 15.49
CA LEU A 113 3.80 -16.56 14.70
C LEU A 113 4.14 -17.65 13.67
N GLU A 114 5.32 -17.58 13.07
CA GLU A 114 5.82 -18.60 12.14
C GLU A 114 5.99 -19.96 12.79
N LYS A 115 6.58 -20.00 14.00
CA LYS A 115 6.71 -21.23 14.78
C LYS A 115 5.35 -21.83 15.18
N GLY A 116 4.32 -20.99 15.26
CA GLY A 116 2.93 -21.39 15.53
C GLY A 116 2.30 -22.27 14.45
N GLY A 117 2.96 -22.45 13.29
CA GLY A 117 2.68 -23.59 12.42
C GLY A 117 1.75 -23.33 11.23
N HIS A 118 1.82 -22.16 10.58
CA HIS A 118 1.20 -22.07 9.24
C HIS A 118 2.12 -22.67 8.18
N PRO A 119 1.68 -23.74 7.48
CA PRO A 119 2.46 -24.41 6.44
C PRO A 119 2.38 -23.61 5.13
N VAL A 120 2.76 -22.33 5.15
CA VAL A 120 2.97 -21.64 3.88
C VAL A 120 4.33 -22.07 3.39
N GLU A 121 4.34 -22.78 2.26
CA GLU A 121 5.55 -23.09 1.50
C GLU A 121 6.12 -21.81 0.90
N TYR A 122 6.63 -20.91 1.74
CA TYR A 122 7.62 -19.96 1.29
C TYR A 122 8.86 -20.76 0.90
N ASN A 123 9.46 -20.40 -0.25
CA ASN A 123 10.70 -20.98 -0.77
C ASN A 123 11.53 -21.60 0.36
N ARG A 124 11.74 -22.91 0.37
CA ARG A 124 12.26 -23.73 1.51
C ARG A 124 13.52 -23.19 2.23
N ASN A 125 14.18 -22.18 1.68
CA ASN A 125 15.38 -21.52 2.21
C ASN A 125 15.11 -20.12 2.79
N ALA A 126 13.88 -19.62 2.74
CA ALA A 126 13.50 -18.33 3.29
C ALA A 126 13.40 -18.45 4.80
N SER A 127 14.54 -18.25 5.48
CA SER A 127 14.54 -17.96 6.90
C SER A 127 13.54 -16.82 7.15
N GLY A 128 12.62 -17.04 8.09
CA GLY A 128 11.46 -16.18 8.34
C GLY A 128 11.75 -14.70 8.54
N PRO A 129 10.75 -13.90 8.92
CA PRO A 129 10.86 -12.46 9.00
C PRO A 129 11.91 -12.02 10.03
N THR A 130 13.13 -11.75 9.57
CA THR A 130 14.22 -11.20 10.38
C THR A 130 14.10 -9.68 10.49
N ALA A 131 14.67 -9.08 11.53
CA ALA A 131 14.68 -7.62 11.71
C ALA A 131 15.28 -6.88 10.49
N ARG A 132 16.29 -7.47 9.83
CA ARG A 132 16.90 -6.93 8.61
C ARG A 132 15.93 -6.98 7.42
N SER A 133 15.26 -8.11 7.23
CA SER A 133 14.26 -8.26 6.16
C SER A 133 13.07 -7.32 6.36
N LEU A 134 12.62 -7.15 7.61
CA LEU A 134 11.57 -6.19 7.98
C LEU A 134 12.02 -4.75 7.71
N GLY A 135 13.24 -4.39 8.12
CA GLY A 135 13.81 -3.07 7.82
C GLY A 135 13.91 -2.80 6.32
N GLY A 136 14.21 -3.81 5.50
CA GLY A 136 14.17 -3.73 4.04
C GLY A 136 12.75 -3.55 3.51
N PHE A 137 11.81 -4.37 4.00
CA PHE A 137 10.39 -4.29 3.64
C PHE A 137 9.81 -2.90 3.93
N LEU A 138 9.98 -2.38 5.16
CA LEU A 138 9.44 -1.07 5.56
C LEU A 138 9.98 0.10 4.73
N LYS A 139 11.18 -0.03 4.14
CA LYS A 139 11.79 0.98 3.27
C LYS A 139 11.35 0.89 1.81
N LYS A 140 10.73 -0.22 1.37
CA LYS A 140 10.25 -0.36 -0.01
C LYS A 140 9.10 0.61 -0.31
N SER A 141 9.11 1.13 -1.53
CA SER A 141 8.07 1.98 -2.10
C SER A 141 7.22 1.20 -3.14
N GLY A 142 6.12 1.80 -3.60
CA GLY A 142 5.23 1.22 -4.60
C GLY A 142 4.17 0.28 -4.03
N GLN A 143 3.02 0.18 -4.69
CA GLN A 143 1.85 -0.59 -4.21
C GLN A 143 2.17 -2.06 -3.92
N MET A 144 2.97 -2.68 -4.79
CA MET A 144 3.36 -4.10 -4.72
C MET A 144 4.77 -4.33 -4.16
N GLY A 145 5.50 -3.27 -3.80
CA GLY A 145 6.90 -3.39 -3.40
C GLY A 145 7.07 -4.31 -2.19
N GLY A 146 7.64 -5.50 -2.37
CA GLY A 146 7.83 -6.48 -1.29
C GLY A 146 6.58 -7.28 -0.91
N GLY A 147 5.58 -7.38 -1.79
CA GLY A 147 4.45 -8.31 -1.62
C GLY A 147 4.90 -9.75 -1.45
N ASP A 148 5.99 -10.16 -2.11
CA ASP A 148 6.51 -11.54 -2.03
C ASP A 148 7.40 -11.79 -0.80
N SER A 149 7.55 -10.80 0.09
CA SER A 149 8.41 -10.96 1.26
C SER A 149 7.67 -11.68 2.39
N PRO A 150 8.35 -12.52 3.19
CA PRO A 150 7.72 -13.16 4.36
C PRO A 150 7.23 -12.12 5.38
N CYS A 151 7.86 -10.94 5.42
CA CYS A 151 7.43 -9.82 6.25
C CYS A 151 6.04 -9.28 5.88
N TYR A 152 5.64 -9.36 4.62
CA TYR A 152 4.31 -8.95 4.19
C TYR A 152 3.25 -9.91 4.72
N TYR A 153 3.45 -11.21 4.51
CA TYR A 153 2.52 -12.25 4.95
C TYR A 153 2.38 -12.28 6.47
N TRP A 154 3.50 -12.45 7.19
CA TRP A 154 3.49 -12.51 8.65
C TRP A 154 3.09 -11.17 9.28
N GLY A 155 3.41 -10.05 8.62
CA GLY A 155 2.93 -8.74 9.04
C GLY A 155 1.42 -8.61 8.93
N ASN A 156 0.81 -9.14 7.86
CA ASN A 156 -0.64 -9.15 7.70
C ASN A 156 -1.30 -10.07 8.74
N ALA A 157 -0.77 -11.28 8.94
CA ALA A 157 -1.24 -12.21 9.98
C ALA A 157 -1.22 -11.57 11.38
N MET A 158 -0.11 -10.94 11.75
CA MET A 158 0.04 -10.26 13.04
C MET A 158 -0.97 -9.12 13.21
N LEU A 159 -1.14 -8.27 12.18
CA LEU A 159 -2.11 -7.16 12.22
C LEU A 159 -3.55 -7.68 12.34
N GLU A 160 -3.85 -8.83 11.74
CA GLU A 160 -5.17 -9.45 11.85
C GLU A 160 -5.43 -9.99 13.25
N LYS A 161 -4.47 -10.68 13.87
CA LYS A 161 -4.58 -11.12 15.27
C LYS A 161 -4.76 -9.93 16.20
N LEU A 162 -4.01 -8.84 15.99
CA LEU A 162 -4.16 -7.59 16.76
C LEU A 162 -5.55 -6.97 16.58
N ARG A 163 -6.12 -7.00 15.38
CA ARG A 163 -7.49 -6.53 15.11
C ARG A 163 -8.51 -7.31 15.93
N ILE A 164 -8.44 -8.64 15.90
CA ILE A 164 -9.33 -9.53 16.66
C ILE A 164 -9.15 -9.30 18.16
N TYR A 165 -7.90 -9.21 18.63
CA TYR A 165 -7.58 -8.92 20.02
C TYR A 165 -8.18 -7.58 20.51
N ASN A 166 -8.08 -6.54 19.68
CA ASN A 166 -8.66 -5.22 19.96
C ASN A 166 -10.20 -5.19 19.86
N GLY A 167 -10.82 -6.21 19.26
CA GLY A 167 -12.26 -6.22 18.98
C GLY A 167 -12.66 -5.26 17.86
N GLU A 168 -11.71 -4.88 17.00
CA GLU A 168 -12.00 -4.03 15.84
C GLU A 168 -12.80 -4.84 14.80
N LYS A 169 -13.80 -4.21 14.16
CA LYS A 169 -14.64 -4.89 13.15
C LYS A 169 -13.86 -5.15 11.85
N LYS A 170 -14.27 -6.16 11.07
CA LYS A 170 -13.73 -6.39 9.71
C LYS A 170 -14.00 -5.13 8.86
N SER A 171 -13.05 -4.75 8.01
CA SER A 171 -13.20 -3.61 7.11
C SER A 171 -14.22 -3.90 6.00
N LYS A 172 -14.93 -2.88 5.51
CA LYS A 172 -15.86 -3.00 4.36
C LYS A 172 -15.24 -3.71 3.14
N PRO A 173 -14.04 -3.34 2.65
CA PRO A 173 -13.44 -4.02 1.48
C PRO A 173 -13.15 -5.50 1.74
N ARG A 174 -12.88 -5.87 2.99
CA ARG A 174 -12.70 -7.28 3.37
C ARG A 174 -14.03 -8.04 3.31
N LEU A 175 -15.09 -7.46 3.85
CA LEU A 175 -16.43 -8.07 3.78
C LEU A 175 -16.87 -8.27 2.32
N GLU A 176 -16.57 -7.32 1.43
CA GLU A 176 -16.82 -7.44 0.00
C GLU A 176 -15.96 -8.53 -0.66
N ALA A 177 -14.68 -8.62 -0.32
CA ALA A 177 -13.78 -9.65 -0.84
C ALA A 177 -14.16 -11.06 -0.37
N GLU A 178 -14.54 -11.23 0.91
CA GLU A 178 -15.09 -12.47 1.47
C GLU A 178 -16.38 -12.85 0.73
N LYS A 179 -17.31 -11.91 0.56
CA LYS A 179 -18.55 -12.10 -0.22
C LYS A 179 -18.28 -12.49 -1.68
N HIS A 180 -17.26 -11.93 -2.32
CA HIS A 180 -16.90 -12.32 -3.69
C HIS A 180 -16.27 -13.73 -3.73
N ARG A 181 -15.46 -14.11 -2.74
CA ARG A 181 -14.85 -15.45 -2.67
C ARG A 181 -15.88 -16.56 -2.52
N ASP A 182 -16.88 -16.38 -1.66
CA ASP A 182 -17.93 -17.39 -1.47
C ASP A 182 -18.70 -17.67 -2.77
N ARG A 183 -18.93 -16.63 -3.59
CA ARG A 183 -19.53 -16.79 -4.93
C ARG A 183 -18.70 -17.65 -5.87
N ARG A 184 -17.36 -17.65 -5.75
CA ARG A 184 -16.49 -18.47 -6.61
C ARG A 184 -16.44 -19.93 -6.17
N ARG A 185 -16.57 -20.21 -4.88
CA ARG A 185 -16.58 -21.58 -4.32
C ARG A 185 -17.84 -22.37 -4.67
N HIS A 186 -18.95 -21.67 -4.87
CA HIS A 186 -20.19 -22.26 -5.38
C HIS A 186 -20.28 -22.32 -6.90
N ARG A 187 -19.19 -22.11 -7.66
CA ARG A 187 -19.19 -22.59 -9.03
C ARG A 187 -19.32 -24.11 -8.90
N PRO A 188 -20.46 -24.73 -9.28
CA PRO A 188 -20.53 -26.18 -9.29
C PRO A 188 -19.30 -26.63 -10.05
N LYS A 189 -18.55 -27.60 -9.51
CA LYS A 189 -17.53 -28.28 -10.30
C LYS A 189 -18.31 -28.69 -11.54
N ALA A 190 -18.09 -27.97 -12.65
CA ALA A 190 -18.60 -28.41 -13.93
C ALA A 190 -18.01 -29.80 -14.00
N GLU A 191 -18.87 -30.79 -13.82
CA GLU A 191 -18.49 -32.18 -13.96
C GLU A 191 -17.68 -32.18 -15.25
N LYS A 192 -16.45 -32.69 -15.16
CA LYS A 192 -15.67 -32.93 -16.36
C LYS A 192 -16.52 -33.92 -17.15
N GLU A 193 -17.41 -33.40 -17.97
CA GLU A 193 -17.94 -34.13 -19.10
C GLU A 193 -16.69 -34.42 -19.91
N ASP A 194 -16.31 -35.68 -19.85
CA ASP A 194 -15.21 -36.29 -20.57
C ASP A 194 -15.48 -36.19 -22.08
N ASN A 195 -15.50 -34.98 -22.62
CA ASN A 195 -15.50 -34.72 -24.05
C ASN A 195 -14.07 -34.88 -24.55
N ASN A 196 -13.62 -36.14 -24.52
CA ASN A 196 -12.58 -36.68 -25.36
C ASN A 196 -13.11 -36.69 -26.81
N SER A 197 -13.27 -35.52 -27.40
CA SER A 197 -13.38 -35.36 -28.84
C SER A 197 -12.16 -34.59 -29.30
N GLU A 198 -11.21 -35.33 -29.86
CA GLU A 198 -10.29 -34.89 -30.90
C GLU A 198 -10.81 -33.64 -31.63
N ASN A 199 -10.11 -32.52 -31.51
CA ASN A 199 -10.12 -31.43 -32.49
C ASN A 199 -8.85 -30.60 -32.23
N GLN A 200 -7.76 -30.91 -32.92
CA GLN A 200 -7.47 -30.34 -34.24
C GLN A 200 -7.31 -28.83 -34.09
N CYS A 201 -6.06 -28.41 -33.90
CA CYS A 201 -5.67 -27.00 -33.93
C CYS A 201 -6.18 -26.39 -35.25
N PRO A 202 -7.10 -25.41 -35.23
CA PRO A 202 -7.32 -24.62 -36.42
C PRO A 202 -6.02 -23.87 -36.71
N SER A 203 -5.45 -24.10 -37.89
CA SER A 203 -4.39 -23.29 -38.44
C SER A 203 -4.86 -21.84 -38.43
N ILE A 204 -4.15 -21.01 -37.66
CA ILE A 204 -4.33 -19.58 -37.66
C ILE A 204 -3.76 -19.12 -39.00
N ASP A 205 -4.64 -18.93 -39.98
CA ASP A 205 -4.28 -18.22 -41.20
C ASP A 205 -4.11 -16.74 -40.84
N ASP A 206 -2.86 -16.30 -40.87
CA ASP A 206 -2.44 -14.91 -40.94
C ASP A 206 -3.15 -14.24 -42.11
N ASN A 207 -4.20 -13.45 -41.87
CA ASN A 207 -4.66 -12.36 -42.75
C ASN A 207 -5.81 -11.59 -42.10
N THR A 208 -5.49 -10.51 -41.37
CA THR A 208 -6.43 -9.38 -41.28
C THR A 208 -5.63 -8.10 -41.13
N GLU A 209 -5.45 -7.45 -42.28
CA GLU A 209 -5.05 -6.07 -42.41
C GLU A 209 -6.12 -5.14 -41.79
N ASP A 210 -5.62 -4.10 -41.13
CA ASP A 210 -6.10 -2.71 -41.24
C ASP A 210 -7.53 -2.37 -40.79
N THR A 211 -7.62 -1.68 -39.64
CA THR A 211 -8.22 -0.35 -39.57
C THR A 211 -7.74 0.38 -38.33
N ARG A 212 -6.90 1.40 -38.54
CA ARG A 212 -6.58 2.44 -37.55
C ARG A 212 -7.80 3.34 -37.35
N GLU A 213 -8.59 3.10 -36.31
CA GLU A 213 -9.48 4.11 -35.78
C GLU A 213 -8.83 4.83 -34.59
N THR A 214 -8.94 6.16 -34.65
CA THR A 214 -8.19 7.11 -33.83
C THR A 214 -8.98 7.35 -32.55
N GLU A 215 -8.85 6.47 -31.56
CA GLU A 215 -9.51 6.66 -30.27
C GLU A 215 -8.90 7.84 -29.50
N TRP A 216 -9.78 8.79 -29.17
CA TRP A 216 -9.51 9.89 -28.25
C TRP A 216 -9.11 9.35 -26.89
N SER A 217 -7.83 9.47 -26.55
CA SER A 217 -7.32 9.10 -25.23
C SER A 217 -7.73 10.13 -24.16
N PRO A 218 -8.50 9.73 -23.13
CA PRO A 218 -8.87 10.60 -22.00
C PRO A 218 -7.66 11.00 -21.13
N ASP A 219 -6.48 10.42 -21.36
CA ASP A 219 -5.24 10.75 -20.63
C ASP A 219 -4.73 12.16 -20.93
N LYS A 220 -5.14 12.78 -22.05
CA LYS A 220 -4.80 14.18 -22.33
C LYS A 220 -5.58 15.18 -21.48
N LEU A 221 -6.74 14.82 -20.93
CA LEU A 221 -7.53 15.73 -20.06
C LEU A 221 -7.00 15.78 -18.62
N ILE A 222 -6.32 14.72 -18.15
CA ILE A 222 -5.80 14.67 -16.78
C ILE A 222 -4.51 15.52 -16.63
N SER A 223 -3.79 15.77 -17.72
CA SER A 223 -2.56 16.58 -17.68
C SER A 223 -2.82 18.06 -17.40
N LEU A 224 -3.99 18.61 -17.76
CA LEU A 224 -4.32 20.02 -17.53
C LEU A 224 -4.74 20.31 -16.07
N ALA A 225 -5.34 19.33 -15.39
CA ALA A 225 -5.76 19.48 -14.00
C ALA A 225 -4.58 19.49 -12.99
N CYS A 226 -3.45 18.85 -13.34
CA CYS A 226 -2.26 18.86 -12.48
C CYS A 226 -1.54 20.22 -12.47
N VAL A 227 -1.61 21.00 -13.55
CA VAL A 227 -0.90 22.29 -13.64
C VAL A 227 -1.55 23.35 -12.73
N VAL A 228 -2.87 23.29 -12.51
CA VAL A 228 -3.57 24.25 -11.62
C VAL A 228 -3.32 23.92 -10.14
N GLY A 229 -3.13 22.64 -9.79
CA GLY A 229 -2.89 22.21 -8.40
C GLY A 229 -1.53 22.64 -7.83
N ASP A 230 -0.51 22.80 -8.68
CA ASP A 230 0.83 23.19 -8.23
C ASP A 230 0.99 24.71 -8.03
N VAL A 231 0.12 25.54 -8.64
CA VAL A 231 0.16 27.00 -8.41
C VAL A 231 -0.33 27.37 -7.01
N CYS A 232 -1.29 26.63 -6.43
CA CYS A 232 -1.77 26.91 -5.08
C CYS A 232 -0.83 26.47 -3.95
N ARG A 233 0.27 25.77 -4.25
CA ARG A 233 1.18 25.22 -3.22
C ARG A 233 2.52 25.95 -3.09
N LEU A 234 2.79 26.93 -3.94
CA LEU A 234 3.99 27.76 -3.90
C LEU A 234 3.81 29.12 -3.18
N SER A 235 2.60 29.50 -2.80
CA SER A 235 2.32 30.84 -2.25
C SER A 235 2.72 31.03 -0.77
N ASP A 236 3.10 29.98 -0.03
CA ASP A 236 3.39 30.07 1.41
C ASP A 236 4.87 30.36 1.74
N SER A 237 5.79 30.45 0.77
CA SER A 237 7.23 30.62 1.05
C SER A 237 7.87 31.92 0.59
N THR A 238 7.14 32.76 -0.14
CA THR A 238 7.61 34.10 -0.52
C THR A 238 6.80 35.11 0.25
N GLY A 239 7.44 35.91 1.10
CA GLY A 239 6.84 37.07 1.77
C GLY A 239 6.52 38.16 0.75
N ALA A 240 5.59 37.87 -0.17
CA ALA A 240 5.03 38.83 -1.10
C ALA A 240 4.12 39.77 -0.31
N SER A 241 4.32 41.08 -0.52
CA SER A 241 3.53 42.11 0.15
C SER A 241 2.06 42.02 -0.25
N ALA A 242 1.16 42.35 0.69
CA ALA A 242 -0.29 42.22 0.60
C ALA A 242 -1.00 42.74 -0.67
N PRO A 243 -0.52 43.74 -1.46
CA PRO A 243 -1.24 44.13 -2.68
C PRO A 243 -1.18 43.10 -3.83
N GLU A 244 -0.17 42.23 -3.87
CA GLU A 244 0.06 41.34 -5.02
C GLU A 244 -0.81 40.07 -4.98
N GLU A 245 -1.09 39.55 -3.78
CA GLU A 245 -1.96 38.37 -3.62
C GLU A 245 -3.43 38.67 -3.99
N LYS A 246 -3.87 39.93 -3.83
CA LYS A 246 -5.24 40.32 -4.17
C LYS A 246 -5.45 40.36 -5.69
N ALA A 247 -4.46 40.84 -6.45
CA ALA A 247 -4.54 40.88 -7.92
C ALA A 247 -4.65 39.48 -8.54
N LEU A 248 -3.86 38.51 -8.05
CA LEU A 248 -3.90 37.12 -8.51
C LEU A 248 -5.24 36.42 -8.18
N ARG A 249 -5.82 36.69 -7.00
CA ARG A 249 -7.13 36.12 -6.65
C ARG A 249 -8.27 36.68 -7.49
N ASP A 250 -8.23 37.97 -7.83
CA ASP A 250 -9.24 38.60 -8.67
C ASP A 250 -9.12 38.11 -10.13
N GLU A 251 -7.91 37.80 -10.61
CA GLU A 251 -7.69 37.22 -11.95
C GLU A 251 -8.24 35.79 -12.07
N VAL A 252 -7.98 34.92 -11.08
CA VAL A 252 -8.52 33.54 -11.08
C VAL A 252 -10.05 33.54 -11.03
N ARG A 253 -10.66 34.44 -10.25
CA ARG A 253 -12.12 34.56 -10.17
C ARG A 253 -12.74 35.10 -11.49
N SER A 254 -12.01 35.93 -12.23
CA SER A 254 -12.42 36.38 -13.56
C SER A 254 -12.46 35.22 -14.57
N VAL A 255 -11.45 34.33 -14.55
CA VAL A 255 -11.39 33.17 -15.44
C VAL A 255 -12.49 32.15 -15.15
N GLU A 256 -12.80 31.89 -13.88
CA GLU A 256 -13.92 31.00 -13.50
C GLU A 256 -15.28 31.54 -13.96
N THR A 257 -15.50 32.86 -13.86
CA THR A 257 -16.76 33.47 -14.30
C THR A 257 -16.91 33.54 -15.82
N ALA A 258 -15.81 33.60 -16.58
CA ALA A 258 -15.84 33.48 -18.04
C ALA A 258 -16.23 32.06 -18.50
N TYR A 259 -15.70 31.01 -17.86
CA TYR A 259 -16.07 29.63 -18.17
C TYR A 259 -17.55 29.32 -17.86
N ALA A 260 -18.09 29.89 -16.77
CA ALA A 260 -19.48 29.69 -16.39
C ALA A 260 -20.49 30.35 -17.38
N LYS A 261 -20.05 31.32 -18.18
CA LYS A 261 -20.89 32.00 -19.18
C LYS A 261 -20.81 31.40 -20.59
N GLY A 262 -19.94 30.42 -20.81
CA GLY A 262 -19.78 29.78 -22.13
C GLY A 262 -19.11 30.67 -23.19
N ASP A 263 -18.54 31.81 -22.78
CA ASP A 263 -17.77 32.66 -23.67
C ASP A 263 -16.38 32.04 -23.86
N GLY A 264 -16.14 31.48 -25.04
CA GLY A 264 -14.88 30.83 -25.40
C GLY A 264 -13.68 31.76 -25.18
N ILE A 265 -12.63 31.22 -24.56
CA ILE A 265 -11.39 31.94 -24.28
C ILE A 265 -10.79 32.48 -25.58
N VAL A 266 -10.74 33.80 -25.72
CA VAL A 266 -10.00 34.48 -26.78
C VAL A 266 -8.52 34.49 -26.40
N GLU A 267 -7.77 33.57 -27.01
CA GLU A 267 -6.33 33.38 -26.81
C GLU A 267 -5.56 34.64 -27.25
N SER A 268 -5.20 35.50 -26.29
CA SER A 268 -4.42 36.72 -26.56
C SER A 268 -2.94 36.38 -26.74
N ARG A 269 -2.52 36.18 -28.00
CA ARG A 269 -1.11 36.08 -28.39
C ARG A 269 -0.36 37.37 -28.06
N HIS A 270 0.43 37.36 -26.98
CA HIS A 270 1.44 38.38 -26.72
C HIS A 270 2.64 38.15 -27.66
N GLN A 271 2.74 38.94 -28.73
CA GLN A 271 3.96 39.10 -29.51
C GLN A 271 5.03 39.74 -28.62
N ARG A 272 6.11 39.01 -28.34
CA ARG A 272 7.35 39.59 -27.82
C ARG A 272 8.21 39.99 -29.01
N ASP A 273 8.25 41.28 -29.28
CA ASP A 273 9.22 41.89 -30.20
C ASP A 273 10.65 41.73 -29.66
N ARG A 274 11.56 41.50 -30.60
CA ARG A 274 13.02 41.38 -30.39
C ARG A 274 13.70 42.73 -30.40
#